data_AF-A0A3B8KVI2-F1
#
_entry.id   AF-A0A3B8KVI2-F1
#
_cell.length_a   1.000
_cell.length_b   1.000
_cell.length_c   1.000
_cell.angle_alpha   90.00
_cell.angle_beta   90.00
_cell.angle_gamma   90.00
#
_symmetry.space_group_name_H-M   'P 1'
#
loop_
_entity.id
_entity.type
_entity.pdbx_description
1 polymer ?
#
loop_
_entity_poly.entity_id
_entity_poly.type
_entity_poly.pdbx_seq_one_letter_code
_entity_poly.pdbx_strand_id
1 'polypeptide(L)'
;VAWNIVTTASSQPGAPDELSFYASGGQWHGPGSTLTRHTLRQDGFVSLRSSSRGGEFVTRPITFQGRRLAVNFATSAAGTMRVELQSATGEPIEGFSLAESDDIFGNELDRTVSWR
;
A
#
# COMPACT_ATOMS: atom_id res chain seq x y z
N VAL A 1 5.23 26.12 -6.71
CA VAL A 1 5.03 24.67 -6.40
C VAL A 1 3.54 24.45 -6.27
N ALA A 2 3.03 23.33 -6.80
CA ALA A 2 1.63 23.05 -7.15
C ALA A 2 0.57 23.64 -6.19
N TRP A 3 -0.35 24.43 -6.74
CA TRP A 3 -1.40 25.12 -5.98
C TRP A 3 -2.56 24.19 -5.60
N ASN A 4 -2.70 23.03 -6.24
CA ASN A 4 -3.77 22.06 -5.98
C ASN A 4 -3.31 20.62 -6.25
N ILE A 5 -3.81 19.69 -5.44
CA ILE A 5 -3.76 18.24 -5.68
C ILE A 5 -5.15 17.82 -6.17
N VAL A 6 -5.21 17.03 -7.23
CA VAL A 6 -6.47 16.50 -7.77
C VAL A 6 -6.35 15.00 -7.99
N THR A 7 -7.45 14.27 -7.82
CA THR A 7 -7.52 12.86 -8.17
C THR A 7 -7.74 12.71 -9.67
N THR A 8 -6.98 11.82 -10.31
CA THR A 8 -7.08 11.53 -11.76
C THR A 8 -6.89 10.04 -12.01
N ALA A 9 -7.48 9.52 -13.09
CA ALA A 9 -7.23 8.14 -13.52
C ALA A 9 -5.74 7.85 -13.75
N SER A 10 -5.28 6.66 -13.31
CA SER A 10 -3.93 6.19 -13.59
C SER A 10 -3.73 5.97 -15.09
N SER A 11 -2.49 6.16 -15.56
CA SER A 11 -2.10 5.76 -16.92
C SER A 11 -1.88 4.26 -17.06
N GLN A 12 -1.83 3.51 -15.95
CA GLN A 12 -1.65 2.05 -15.97
C GLN A 12 -3.01 1.34 -16.03
N PRO A 13 -3.23 0.44 -17.01
CA PRO A 13 -4.48 -0.32 -17.09
C PRO A 13 -4.76 -1.12 -15.80
N GLY A 14 -5.95 -0.93 -15.24
CA GLY A 14 -6.40 -1.63 -14.03
C GLY A 14 -5.86 -1.05 -12.71
N ALA A 15 -4.99 -0.05 -12.73
CA ALA A 15 -4.53 0.62 -11.52
C ALA A 15 -5.61 1.61 -11.00
N PRO A 16 -5.69 1.82 -9.67
CA PRO A 16 -6.61 2.78 -9.07
C PRO A 16 -6.25 4.21 -9.43
N ASP A 17 -7.14 5.15 -9.12
CA ASP A 17 -6.88 6.58 -9.31
C ASP A 17 -5.64 7.06 -8.53
N GLU A 18 -4.97 8.05 -9.10
CA GLU A 18 -3.73 8.65 -8.58
C GLU A 18 -3.96 10.10 -8.15
N LEU A 19 -3.15 10.55 -7.19
CA LEU A 19 -3.03 11.96 -6.85
C LEU A 19 -2.11 12.64 -7.85
N SER A 20 -2.66 13.60 -8.58
CA SER A 20 -1.92 14.44 -9.53
C SER A 20 -1.61 15.80 -8.94
N PHE A 21 -0.37 16.25 -9.13
CA PHE A 21 0.05 17.62 -8.83
C PHE A 21 0.86 18.19 -9.99
N TYR A 22 0.64 19.48 -10.27
CA TYR A 22 1.18 20.16 -11.44
C TYR A 22 2.24 21.16 -11.01
N ALA A 23 3.45 20.98 -11.52
CA ALA A 23 4.58 21.86 -11.25
C ALA A 23 4.94 22.62 -12.53
N SER A 24 4.91 23.95 -12.44
CA SER A 24 5.48 24.81 -13.47
C SER A 24 6.99 24.90 -13.26
N GLY A 25 7.75 24.59 -14.30
CA GLY A 25 9.20 24.80 -14.39
C GLY A 25 9.55 25.67 -15.60
N GLY A 26 10.83 25.95 -15.77
CA GLY A 26 11.34 26.78 -16.86
C GLY A 26 11.96 28.08 -16.36
N GLN A 27 12.53 28.84 -17.30
CA GLN A 27 13.26 30.07 -17.00
C GLN A 27 12.46 31.29 -17.46
N TRP A 28 12.65 32.40 -16.74
CA TRP A 28 12.05 33.68 -17.11
C TRP A 28 12.54 34.20 -18.47
N HIS A 29 13.79 33.88 -18.83
CA HIS A 29 14.38 34.11 -20.14
C HIS A 29 14.93 32.80 -20.71
N GLY A 30 14.69 32.51 -22.00
CA GLY A 30 15.10 31.27 -22.66
C GLY A 30 13.92 30.49 -23.25
N PRO A 31 13.99 29.15 -23.40
CA PRO A 31 13.10 28.34 -24.25
C PRO A 31 11.63 28.23 -23.78
N GLY A 32 11.19 29.01 -22.79
CA GLY A 32 9.81 29.05 -22.30
C GLY A 32 9.59 28.32 -20.97
N SER A 33 8.31 28.19 -20.59
CA SER A 33 7.87 27.48 -19.39
C SER A 33 7.31 26.10 -19.73
N THR A 34 7.47 25.17 -18.79
CA THR A 34 6.96 23.78 -18.88
C THR A 34 6.01 23.53 -17.73
N LEU A 35 4.89 22.86 -17.99
CA LEU A 35 4.01 22.32 -16.95
C LEU A 35 4.15 20.80 -16.90
N THR A 36 4.61 20.26 -15.78
CA THR A 36 4.77 18.82 -15.56
C THR A 36 3.69 18.33 -14.60
N ARG A 37 3.03 17.22 -14.96
CA ARG A 37 2.17 16.46 -14.06
C ARG A 37 2.99 15.35 -13.39
N HIS A 38 3.02 15.37 -12.08
CA HIS A 38 3.53 14.27 -11.28
C HIS A 38 2.35 13.50 -10.68
N THR A 39 2.49 12.18 -10.55
CA THR A 39 1.47 11.34 -9.95
C THR A 39 2.02 10.55 -8.76
N LEU A 40 1.16 10.30 -7.78
CA LEU A 40 1.43 9.47 -6.62
C LEU A 40 0.21 8.59 -6.34
N ARG A 41 0.43 7.33 -5.96
CA ARG A 41 -0.66 6.48 -5.46
C ARG A 41 -1.28 7.08 -4.20
N GLN A 42 -2.61 6.99 -4.08
CA GLN A 42 -3.34 7.49 -2.91
C GLN A 42 -2.91 6.83 -1.61
N ASP A 43 -2.58 5.54 -1.67
CA ASP A 43 -2.10 4.73 -0.54
C ASP A 43 -0.56 4.63 -0.48
N GLY A 44 0.16 5.45 -1.27
CA GLY A 44 1.61 5.42 -1.40
C GLY A 44 2.40 6.32 -0.45
N PHE A 45 1.75 6.98 0.51
CA PHE A 45 2.40 7.98 1.37
C PHE A 45 3.24 7.37 2.49
N VAL A 46 2.78 6.28 3.08
CA VAL A 46 3.40 5.66 4.26
C VAL A 46 3.36 4.15 4.08
N SER A 47 4.49 3.51 4.39
CA SER A 47 4.60 2.05 4.43
C SER A 47 5.33 1.63 5.69
N LEU A 48 5.01 0.44 6.18
CA LEU A 48 5.83 -0.27 7.14
C LEU A 48 6.93 -0.99 6.39
N ARG A 49 8.16 -0.94 6.91
CA ARG A 49 9.32 -1.54 6.27
C ARG A 49 10.08 -2.41 7.26
N SER A 50 10.28 -3.67 6.89
CA SER A 50 11.14 -4.59 7.63
C SER A 50 12.53 -4.67 6.98
N SER A 51 13.52 -5.06 7.78
CA SER A 51 14.85 -5.42 7.27
C SER A 51 14.86 -6.87 6.78
N SER A 52 15.99 -7.34 6.23
CA SER A 52 16.16 -8.76 5.89
C SER A 52 16.04 -9.71 7.08
N ARG A 53 16.15 -9.21 8.32
CA ARG A 53 15.89 -10.01 9.53
C ARG A 53 14.41 -10.23 9.82
N GLY A 54 13.52 -9.64 9.01
CA GLY A 54 12.08 -9.61 9.28
C GLY A 54 11.69 -8.53 10.29
N GLY A 55 10.46 -8.67 10.78
CA GLY A 55 9.85 -7.80 11.78
C GLY A 55 8.36 -8.11 11.90
N GLU A 56 7.76 -7.66 12.99
CA GLU A 56 6.34 -7.81 13.27
C GLU A 56 5.75 -6.46 13.69
N PHE A 57 4.45 -6.30 13.51
CA PHE A 57 3.72 -5.16 14.02
C PHE A 57 2.27 -5.57 14.29
N VAL A 58 1.63 -4.86 15.21
CA VAL A 58 0.20 -5.02 15.51
C VAL A 58 -0.53 -3.76 15.08
N THR A 59 -1.66 -3.94 14.41
CA THR A 59 -2.52 -2.80 14.01
C THR A 59 -3.29 -2.27 15.20
N ARG A 60 -3.81 -1.04 15.08
CA ARG A 60 -4.90 -0.62 15.97
C ARG A 60 -6.13 -1.50 15.69
N PRO A 61 -6.93 -1.88 16.70
CA PRO A 61 -8.14 -2.66 16.47
C PRO A 61 -9.02 -2.04 15.38
N ILE A 62 -9.48 -2.88 14.44
CA ILE A 62 -10.34 -2.48 13.33
C ILE A 62 -11.65 -3.22 13.47
N THR A 63 -12.77 -2.50 13.36
CA THR A 63 -14.09 -3.11 13.21
C THR A 63 -14.42 -3.19 11.73
N PHE A 64 -14.69 -4.39 11.22
CA PHE A 64 -15.08 -4.58 9.83
C PHE A 64 -16.23 -5.59 9.72
N GLN A 65 -16.96 -5.54 8.61
CA GLN A 65 -17.93 -6.56 8.23
C GLN A 65 -17.53 -7.11 6.86
N GLY A 66 -17.38 -8.43 6.75
CA GLY A 66 -16.90 -9.05 5.53
C GLY A 66 -16.37 -10.46 5.75
N ARG A 67 -15.73 -11.01 4.73
CA ARG A 67 -15.22 -12.40 4.71
C ARG A 67 -13.78 -12.52 4.20
N ARG A 68 -13.15 -11.39 3.86
CA ARG A 68 -11.83 -11.33 3.23
C ARG A 68 -11.05 -10.16 3.79
N LEU A 69 -9.77 -10.40 4.02
CA LEU A 69 -8.78 -9.37 4.28
C LEU A 69 -7.87 -9.29 3.06
N ALA A 70 -7.70 -8.10 2.50
CA ALA A 70 -6.75 -7.83 1.44
C ALA A 70 -5.66 -6.88 1.93
N VAL A 71 -4.43 -7.08 1.47
CA VAL A 71 -3.26 -6.28 1.85
C VAL A 71 -2.56 -5.71 0.62
N ASN A 72 -2.17 -4.45 0.74
CA ASN A 72 -1.19 -3.80 -0.15
C ASN A 72 0.20 -4.07 0.42
N PHE A 73 1.02 -4.85 -0.29
CA PHE A 73 2.32 -5.26 0.21
C PHE A 73 3.33 -5.45 -0.91
N ALA A 74 4.61 -5.37 -0.55
CA ALA A 74 5.72 -5.71 -1.42
C ALA A 74 6.80 -6.44 -0.62
N THR A 75 7.20 -7.63 -1.08
CA THR A 75 8.33 -8.39 -0.53
C THR A 75 9.48 -8.47 -1.54
N SER A 76 10.68 -8.73 -1.04
CA SER A 76 11.79 -9.13 -1.91
C SER A 76 11.57 -10.56 -2.44
N ALA A 77 12.37 -10.99 -3.42
CA ALA A 77 12.24 -12.32 -4.02
C ALA A 77 12.34 -13.49 -3.01
N ALA A 78 13.04 -13.30 -1.89
CA ALA A 78 13.18 -14.28 -0.81
C ALA A 78 12.36 -13.91 0.45
N GLY A 79 11.59 -12.83 0.40
CA GLY A 79 10.81 -12.33 1.53
C GLY A 79 9.38 -12.85 1.50
N THR A 80 8.86 -13.21 2.65
CA THR A 80 7.46 -13.57 2.86
C THR A 80 6.83 -12.69 3.94
N MET A 81 5.52 -12.65 3.95
CA MET A 81 4.70 -12.07 5.00
C MET A 81 3.62 -13.07 5.40
N ARG A 82 3.23 -13.04 6.67
CA ARG A 82 2.08 -13.76 7.23
C ARG A 82 1.23 -12.78 8.00
N VAL A 83 -0.04 -13.10 8.18
CA VAL A 83 -0.98 -12.23 8.87
C VAL A 83 -1.83 -13.05 9.81
N GLU A 84 -2.07 -12.52 10.99
CA GLU A 84 -2.97 -13.09 11.98
C GLU A 84 -4.08 -12.09 12.31
N LEU A 85 -5.29 -12.61 12.54
CA LEU A 85 -6.36 -11.82 13.12
C LEU A 85 -6.39 -12.04 14.62
N GLN A 86 -6.34 -10.94 15.37
CA GLN A 86 -6.43 -10.95 16.82
C GLN A 86 -7.73 -10.32 17.29
N SER A 87 -8.22 -10.76 18.44
CA SER A 87 -9.28 -10.10 19.19
C SER A 87 -8.81 -8.72 19.67
N ALA A 88 -9.74 -7.91 20.19
CA ALA A 88 -9.39 -6.61 20.77
C ALA A 88 -8.45 -6.71 21.99
N THR A 89 -8.30 -7.91 22.60
CA THR A 89 -7.38 -8.17 23.72
C THR A 89 -6.01 -8.68 23.25
N GLY A 90 -5.79 -8.83 21.93
CA GLY A 90 -4.54 -9.34 21.36
C GLY A 90 -4.44 -10.85 21.29
N GLU A 91 -5.55 -11.56 21.52
CA GLU A 91 -5.58 -13.03 21.41
C GLU A 91 -5.82 -13.45 19.95
N PRO A 92 -5.03 -14.39 19.40
CA PRO A 92 -5.28 -14.93 18.06
C PRO A 92 -6.69 -15.50 17.95
N ILE A 93 -7.38 -15.21 16.85
CA ILE A 93 -8.68 -15.80 16.53
C ILE A 93 -8.44 -17.18 15.90
N GLU A 94 -9.11 -18.21 16.40
CA GLU A 94 -9.06 -19.58 15.86
C GLU A 94 -9.44 -19.61 14.37
N GLY A 95 -8.66 -20.33 13.55
CA GLY A 95 -8.79 -20.34 12.10
C GLY A 95 -8.10 -19.17 11.39
N PHE A 96 -7.54 -18.22 12.13
CA PHE A 96 -6.88 -17.03 11.61
C PHE A 96 -5.55 -16.73 12.30
N SER A 97 -4.94 -17.72 12.94
CA SER A 97 -3.65 -17.57 13.63
C SER A 97 -2.46 -17.53 12.66
N LEU A 98 -1.29 -17.09 13.12
CA LEU A 98 -0.04 -17.16 12.33
C LEU A 98 0.35 -18.59 11.94
N ALA A 99 -0.05 -19.59 12.74
CA ALA A 99 0.23 -21.00 12.44
C ALA A 99 -0.62 -21.52 11.27
N GLU A 100 -1.81 -20.94 11.09
CA GLU A 100 -2.76 -21.27 10.03
C GLU A 100 -2.54 -20.37 8.80
N SER A 101 -1.89 -19.21 8.94
CA SER A 101 -1.63 -18.26 7.85
C SER A 101 -0.77 -18.86 6.74
N ASP A 102 -1.23 -18.67 5.50
CA ASP A 102 -0.39 -18.90 4.33
C ASP A 102 0.76 -17.88 4.25
N ASP A 103 1.90 -18.33 3.73
CA ASP A 103 2.97 -17.43 3.31
C ASP A 103 2.56 -16.68 2.04
N ILE A 104 2.62 -15.35 2.09
CA ILE A 104 2.42 -14.49 0.92
C ILE A 104 3.72 -13.77 0.54
N PHE A 105 3.96 -13.67 -0.77
CA PHE A 105 5.13 -13.02 -1.36
C PHE A 105 4.70 -12.33 -2.66
N GLY A 106 5.43 -11.30 -3.09
CA GLY A 106 5.14 -10.57 -4.33
C GLY A 106 4.98 -9.08 -4.09
N ASN A 107 4.32 -8.39 -5.02
CA ASN A 107 4.05 -6.96 -4.98
C ASN A 107 2.65 -6.70 -5.55
N GLU A 108 1.68 -6.55 -4.68
CA GLU A 108 0.25 -6.48 -5.02
C GLU A 108 -0.47 -5.48 -4.12
N LEU A 109 -1.52 -4.85 -4.64
CA LEU A 109 -2.25 -3.79 -3.94
C LEU A 109 -3.41 -4.35 -3.11
N ASP A 110 -3.95 -5.49 -3.53
CA ASP A 110 -5.20 -6.06 -3.05
C ASP A 110 -5.10 -7.59 -2.87
N ARG A 111 -3.92 -8.08 -2.46
CA ARG A 111 -3.71 -9.51 -2.24
C ARG A 111 -4.59 -10.00 -1.10
N THR A 112 -5.50 -10.92 -1.40
CA THR A 112 -6.30 -11.58 -0.37
C THR A 112 -5.43 -12.52 0.46
N VAL A 113 -5.50 -12.37 1.78
CA VAL A 113 -4.84 -13.26 2.75
C VAL A 113 -5.70 -14.51 2.95
N SER A 114 -5.05 -15.64 3.12
CA SER A 114 -5.68 -16.94 3.40
C SER A 114 -5.03 -17.66 4.58
N TRP A 115 -5.82 -18.53 5.20
CA TRP A 115 -5.47 -19.37 6.33
C TRP A 115 -5.95 -20.80 6.03
N ARG A 116 -5.29 -21.80 6.62
CA ARG A 116 -5.54 -23.23 6.40
C ARG A 116 -6.13 -23.90 7.63
#